data_AF-A0AA42TLJ7-F1
#
_entry.id   AF-A0AA42TLJ7-F1
#
_cell.length_a   1.000
_cell.length_b   1.000
_cell.length_c   1.000
_cell.angle_alpha   90.00
_cell.angle_beta   90.00
_cell.angle_gamma   90.00
#
_symmetry.space_group_name_H-M   'P 1'
#
loop_
_entity.id
_entity.type
_entity.pdbx_description
1 polymer ?
#
loop_
_entity_poly.entity_id
_entity_poly.type
_entity_poly.pdbx_seq_one_letter_code
_entity_poly.pdbx_strand_id
1 'polypeptide(L)'
;MNEQRTSLPASEFTFGLDFGGALDHLKKGRRLARDGWNGKGMFVYLVPPASYAVQTGAAKAHFGEGSMVPYNAYFAIKNVNDTVSTWVPSVNDCLADDWYVLRDEDVQLPDHPGLG
;
A
#
# COMPACT_ATOMS: atom_id res chain seq x y z
N MET A 1 -17.43 -35.66 -20.52
CA MET A 1 -16.16 -34.90 -20.60
C MET A 1 -16.22 -33.87 -19.48
N ASN A 2 -15.59 -34.17 -18.35
CA ASN A 2 -15.54 -33.27 -17.20
C ASN A 2 -14.51 -32.17 -17.49
N GLU A 3 -14.99 -30.98 -17.80
CA GLU A 3 -14.16 -29.78 -17.75
C GLU A 3 -13.90 -29.47 -16.27
N GLN A 4 -12.66 -29.72 -15.85
CA GLN A 4 -12.19 -29.34 -14.54
C GLN A 4 -12.24 -27.81 -14.45
N ARG A 5 -13.26 -27.28 -13.77
CA ARG A 5 -13.16 -25.97 -13.12
C ARG A 5 -11.99 -26.10 -12.14
N THR A 6 -10.85 -25.53 -12.49
CA THR A 6 -9.77 -25.28 -11.53
C THR A 6 -10.33 -24.31 -10.49
N SER A 7 -10.84 -24.86 -9.39
CA SER A 7 -11.12 -24.10 -8.18
C SER A 7 -9.78 -23.54 -7.71
N LEU A 8 -9.59 -22.24 -7.81
CA LEU A 8 -8.52 -21.55 -7.09
C LEU A 8 -8.67 -21.94 -5.60
N PRO A 9 -7.62 -22.43 -4.93
CA PRO A 9 -7.73 -22.82 -3.53
C PRO A 9 -8.09 -21.59 -2.69
N ALA A 10 -8.90 -21.82 -1.66
CA ALA A 10 -9.31 -20.80 -0.70
C ALA A 10 -8.08 -20.03 -0.18
N SER A 11 -8.19 -18.71 -0.23
CA SER A 11 -7.24 -17.69 0.22
C SER A 11 -6.15 -18.20 1.18
N GLU A 12 -4.94 -18.40 0.67
CA GLU A 12 -3.76 -18.62 1.49
C GLU A 12 -3.50 -17.34 2.30
N PHE A 13 -3.83 -17.38 3.59
CA PHE A 13 -3.44 -16.31 4.51
C PHE A 13 -1.94 -16.42 4.72
N THR A 14 -1.16 -15.58 4.04
CA THR A 14 0.29 -15.55 4.20
C THR A 14 0.63 -14.76 5.47
N PHE A 15 1.11 -15.45 6.49
CA PHE A 15 1.53 -14.90 7.79
C PHE A 15 2.94 -15.37 8.12
N GLY A 16 3.64 -14.60 8.96
CA GLY A 16 5.00 -14.94 9.39
C GLY A 16 6.05 -14.71 8.31
N LEU A 17 5.81 -13.75 7.42
CA LEU A 17 6.74 -13.37 6.37
C LEU A 17 7.91 -12.58 6.97
N ASP A 18 9.11 -12.81 6.45
CA ASP A 18 10.23 -11.90 6.64
C ASP A 18 10.05 -10.63 5.79
N PHE A 19 10.92 -9.64 5.99
CA PHE A 19 10.86 -8.40 5.22
C PHE A 19 11.04 -8.63 3.70
N GLY A 20 11.83 -9.64 3.29
CA GLY A 20 12.03 -9.97 1.88
C GLY A 20 10.74 -10.46 1.21
N GLY A 21 10.04 -11.38 1.84
CA GLY A 21 8.73 -11.86 1.41
C GLY A 21 7.69 -10.75 1.43
N ALA A 22 7.66 -9.93 2.48
CA ALA A 22 6.78 -8.75 2.53
C ALA A 22 7.01 -7.81 1.34
N LEU A 23 8.28 -7.53 1.01
CA LEU A 23 8.66 -6.69 -0.13
C LEU A 23 8.18 -7.27 -1.48
N ASP A 24 8.27 -8.58 -1.66
CA ASP A 24 7.80 -9.24 -2.88
C ASP A 24 6.28 -9.15 -3.04
N HIS A 25 5.54 -9.24 -1.93
CA HIS A 25 4.09 -9.02 -1.94
C HIS A 25 3.73 -7.54 -2.19
N LEU A 26 4.47 -6.58 -1.62
CA LEU A 26 4.29 -5.16 -1.88
C LEU A 26 4.50 -4.81 -3.36
N LYS A 27 5.53 -5.38 -3.99
CA LYS A 27 5.77 -5.23 -5.44
C LYS A 27 4.65 -5.80 -6.31
N LYS A 28 3.91 -6.80 -5.80
CA LYS A 28 2.71 -7.36 -6.45
C LYS A 28 1.43 -6.54 -6.17
N GLY A 29 1.56 -5.36 -5.54
CA GLY A 29 0.43 -4.48 -5.22
C GLY A 29 -0.41 -4.95 -4.02
N ARG A 30 0.09 -5.91 -3.23
CA ARG A 30 -0.61 -6.36 -2.02
C ARG A 30 -0.40 -5.36 -0.88
N ARG A 31 -1.35 -5.34 0.05
CA ARG A 31 -1.26 -4.59 1.30
C ARG A 31 -0.74 -5.50 2.40
N LEU A 32 0.23 -5.01 3.18
CA LEU A 32 0.92 -5.77 4.21
C LEU A 32 0.77 -5.06 5.55
N ALA A 33 0.67 -5.82 6.62
CA ALA A 33 0.70 -5.32 7.98
C ALA A 33 1.66 -6.17 8.82
N ARG A 34 2.03 -5.63 9.99
CA ARG A 34 2.82 -6.33 11.00
C ARG A 34 1.97 -6.58 12.23
N ASP A 35 2.19 -7.71 12.88
CA ASP A 35 1.51 -8.03 14.15
C ASP A 35 2.06 -7.16 15.30
N GLY A 36 3.36 -6.90 15.30
CA GLY A 36 4.07 -6.11 16.31
C GLY A 36 3.93 -4.59 16.19
N TRP A 37 3.11 -4.07 15.28
CA TRP A 37 2.84 -2.63 15.21
C TRP A 37 1.87 -2.18 16.30
N ASN A 38 2.15 -0.99 16.86
CA ASN A 38 1.31 -0.36 17.88
C ASN A 38 0.07 0.29 17.25
N GLY A 39 -0.92 -0.54 16.89
CA GLY A 39 -2.19 -0.04 16.39
C GLY A 39 -2.86 -1.00 15.42
N LYS A 40 -4.14 -1.28 15.67
CA LYS A 40 -4.96 -2.07 14.73
C LYS A 40 -5.25 -1.24 13.48
N GLY A 41 -5.18 -1.88 12.31
CA GLY A 41 -5.55 -1.27 11.03
C GLY A 41 -4.46 -0.39 10.39
N MET A 42 -3.20 -0.52 10.82
CA MET A 42 -2.05 0.01 10.09
C MET A 42 -1.64 -0.96 8.98
N PHE A 43 -1.32 -0.44 7.80
CA PHE A 43 -0.80 -1.24 6.69
C PHE A 43 0.05 -0.42 5.73
N VAL A 44 0.92 -1.12 5.00
CA VAL A 44 1.77 -0.57 3.96
C VAL A 44 1.40 -1.11 2.60
N TYR A 45 1.66 -0.31 1.57
CA TYR A 45 1.40 -0.65 0.17
C TYR A 45 2.33 0.13 -0.76
N LEU A 46 2.50 -0.38 -1.98
CA LEU A 46 3.23 0.30 -3.04
C LEU A 46 2.33 1.30 -3.76
N VAL A 47 2.76 2.55 -3.83
CA VAL A 47 2.21 3.54 -4.75
C VAL A 47 3.02 3.48 -6.05
N PRO A 48 2.41 3.11 -7.19
CA PRO A 48 3.12 3.06 -8.47
C PRO A 48 3.52 4.47 -8.93
N PRO A 49 4.49 4.58 -9.85
CA PRO A 49 4.86 5.88 -10.39
C PRO A 49 3.67 6.47 -11.16
N ALA A 50 3.43 7.76 -10.97
CA ALA A 50 2.28 8.46 -11.54
C ALA A 50 2.59 9.94 -11.75
N SER A 51 1.69 10.64 -12.44
CA SER A 51 1.75 12.10 -12.56
C SER A 51 0.45 12.71 -12.08
N TYR A 52 0.54 13.75 -11.26
CA TYR A 52 -0.62 14.43 -10.68
C TYR A 52 -0.57 15.94 -10.97
N ALA A 53 -1.75 16.57 -11.11
CA ALA A 53 -1.82 18.01 -11.31
C ALA A 53 -1.19 18.75 -10.13
N VAL A 54 -0.47 19.84 -10.40
CA VAL A 54 0.16 20.67 -9.37
C VAL A 54 -0.84 21.13 -8.30
N GLN A 55 -0.62 20.74 -7.04
CA GLN A 55 -1.48 21.15 -5.91
C GLN A 55 -0.80 22.15 -4.97
N THR A 56 0.52 22.11 -4.84
CA THR A 56 1.26 22.89 -3.84
C THR A 56 1.96 24.10 -4.44
N GLY A 57 2.17 25.15 -3.64
CA GLY A 57 2.88 26.36 -4.09
C GLY A 57 4.30 26.08 -4.58
N ALA A 58 5.03 25.18 -3.90
CA ALA A 58 6.37 24.76 -4.32
C ALA A 58 6.35 24.07 -5.69
N ALA A 59 5.38 23.18 -5.92
CA ALA A 59 5.25 22.51 -7.21
C ALA A 59 4.84 23.48 -8.32
N LYS A 60 3.90 24.40 -8.06
CA LYS A 60 3.52 25.45 -9.02
C LYS A 60 4.70 26.34 -9.42
N ALA A 61 5.54 26.72 -8.45
CA ALA A 61 6.72 27.54 -8.70
C ALA A 61 7.78 26.84 -9.55
N HIS A 62 7.92 25.51 -9.43
CA HIS A 62 8.93 24.74 -10.15
C HIS A 62 8.43 24.20 -11.51
N PHE A 63 7.23 23.63 -11.54
CA PHE A 63 6.68 22.95 -12.72
C PHE A 63 5.72 23.83 -13.55
N GLY A 64 5.25 24.95 -13.00
CA GLY A 64 4.24 25.82 -13.62
C GLY A 64 2.80 25.45 -13.25
N GLU A 65 1.93 26.45 -13.26
CA GLU A 65 0.49 26.26 -13.05
C GLU A 65 -0.16 25.53 -14.23
N GLY A 66 -1.04 24.57 -13.95
CA GLY A 66 -1.65 23.71 -14.98
C GLY A 66 -0.79 22.53 -15.43
N SER A 67 0.45 22.41 -14.93
CA SER A 67 1.34 21.28 -15.22
C SER A 67 1.04 20.04 -14.37
N MET A 68 1.63 18.93 -14.79
CA MET A 68 1.64 17.66 -14.04
C MET A 68 3.01 17.45 -13.38
N VAL A 69 3.00 17.04 -12.12
CA VAL A 69 4.20 16.67 -11.36
C VAL A 69 4.42 15.16 -11.47
N PRO A 70 5.57 14.71 -12.01
CA PRO A 70 5.89 13.29 -12.05
C PRO A 70 6.43 12.83 -10.69
N TYR A 71 5.83 11.77 -10.14
CA TYR A 71 6.26 11.11 -8.91
C TYR A 71 6.78 9.70 -9.21
N ASN A 72 7.94 9.39 -8.65
CA ASN A 72 8.46 8.02 -8.63
C ASN A 72 7.60 7.12 -7.74
N ALA A 73 7.74 5.82 -7.90
CA ALA A 73 7.13 4.84 -7.01
C ALA A 73 7.68 5.01 -5.59
N TYR A 74 6.83 4.80 -4.58
CA TYR A 74 7.21 4.82 -3.17
C TYR A 74 6.29 3.92 -2.35
N PHE A 75 6.72 3.55 -1.15
CA PHE A 75 5.83 2.87 -0.21
C PHE A 75 5.09 3.89 0.65
N ALA A 76 3.81 3.65 0.87
CA ALA A 76 2.97 4.43 1.74
C ALA A 76 2.54 3.58 2.94
N ILE A 77 2.32 4.24 4.08
CA ILE A 77 1.71 3.64 5.27
C ILE A 77 0.41 4.37 5.59
N LYS A 78 -0.66 3.60 5.77
CA LYS A 78 -1.92 4.06 6.34
C LYS A 78 -1.83 3.92 7.87
N ASN A 79 -2.03 5.02 8.58
CA ASN A 79 -1.96 5.09 10.04
C ASN A 79 -3.32 4.80 10.69
N VAL A 80 -3.32 4.59 12.01
CA VAL A 80 -4.54 4.30 12.79
C VAL A 80 -5.64 5.37 12.66
N ASN A 81 -5.27 6.62 12.39
CA ASN A 81 -6.17 7.77 12.24
C ASN A 81 -6.55 8.07 10.78
N ASP A 82 -6.43 7.08 9.89
CA ASP A 82 -6.74 7.17 8.45
C ASP A 82 -5.90 8.18 7.67
N THR A 83 -4.81 8.70 8.24
CA THR A 83 -3.83 9.48 7.47
C THR A 83 -2.86 8.57 6.73
N VAL A 84 -2.35 9.04 5.60
CA VAL A 84 -1.34 8.36 4.81
C VAL A 84 -0.03 9.15 4.85
N SER A 85 1.07 8.43 5.09
CA SER A 85 2.42 8.98 5.05
C SER A 85 3.29 8.18 4.10
N THR A 86 4.35 8.78 3.57
CA THR A 86 5.43 8.01 2.94
C THR A 86 6.07 7.12 4.00
N TRP A 87 6.23 5.85 3.69
CA TRP A 87 6.83 4.87 4.58
C TRP A 87 8.29 4.62 4.19
N VAL A 88 9.16 4.78 5.16
CA VAL A 88 10.56 4.37 5.09
C VAL A 88 10.71 3.23 6.10
N PRO A 89 10.95 1.98 5.65
CA PRO A 89 11.12 0.85 6.55
C PRO A 89 12.25 1.14 7.54
N SER A 90 11.95 1.03 8.84
CA SER A 90 12.96 1.12 9.88
C SER A 90 13.80 -0.16 9.93
N VAL A 91 14.94 -0.13 10.62
CA VAL A 91 15.72 -1.36 10.88
C VAL A 91 14.87 -2.43 11.57
N ASN A 92 13.95 -2.02 12.45
CA ASN A 92 13.01 -2.94 13.10
C ASN A 92 11.95 -3.52 12.16
N ASP A 93 11.62 -2.84 11.07
CA ASP A 93 10.74 -3.38 10.01
C ASP A 93 11.49 -4.39 9.15
N CYS A 94 12.75 -4.11 8.84
CA CYS A 94 13.61 -4.98 8.04
C CYS A 94 13.98 -6.29 8.75
N LEU A 95 14.09 -6.28 10.07
CA LEU A 95 14.45 -7.47 10.89
C LEU A 95 13.22 -8.24 11.40
N ALA A 96 12.04 -7.90 10.93
CA ALA A 96 10.80 -8.49 11.41
C ALA A 96 10.36 -9.67 10.55
N ASP A 97 9.81 -10.68 11.23
CA ASP A 97 9.27 -11.90 10.64
C ASP A 97 7.76 -12.05 10.92
N ASP A 98 7.10 -10.95 11.32
CA ASP A 98 5.68 -10.89 11.72
C ASP A 98 4.79 -10.25 10.65
N TRP A 99 5.24 -10.24 9.40
CA TRP A 99 4.51 -9.66 8.29
C TRP A 99 3.39 -10.57 7.80
N TYR A 100 2.27 -9.98 7.40
CA TYR A 100 1.15 -10.70 6.80
C TYR A 100 0.40 -9.87 5.76
N VAL A 101 -0.20 -10.57 4.80
CA VAL A 101 -0.96 -9.95 3.70
C VAL A 101 -2.41 -9.70 4.13
N LEU A 102 -2.88 -8.47 3.97
CA LEU A 102 -4.29 -8.11 4.18
C LEU A 102 -5.15 -8.58 3.00
N ARG A 103 -6.40 -8.96 3.29
CA ARG A 103 -7.37 -9.29 2.23
C ARG A 103 -7.93 -8.01 1.62
N ASP A 104 -8.36 -8.10 0.37
CA ASP A 104 -8.87 -6.94 -0.38
C ASP A 104 -10.15 -6.36 0.27
N GLU A 105 -10.91 -7.19 0.96
CA GLU A 105 -12.18 -6.92 1.67
C GLU A 105 -12.02 -6.16 3.00
N ASP A 106 -10.82 -6.10 3.57
CA ASP A 106 -10.57 -5.48 4.88
C ASP A 106 -10.48 -3.94 4.83
N VAL A 107 -10.76 -3.32 3.67
CA VAL A 107 -10.77 -1.85 3.51
C VAL A 107 -12.18 -1.39 3.21
N GLN A 108 -12.86 -0.96 4.26
CA GLN A 108 -14.04 -0.11 4.14
C GLN A 108 -13.54 1.29 3.76
N LEU A 109 -13.40 1.56 2.46
CA LEU A 109 -13.21 2.93 1.98
C LEU A 109 -14.51 3.69 2.28
N PRO A 110 -14.49 4.83 3.00
CA PRO A 110 -15.64 5.70 2.99
C PRO A 110 -15.90 6.16 1.56
N ASP A 111 -17.17 6.15 1.14
CA ASP A 111 -17.61 6.78 -0.10
C ASP A 111 -17.05 8.22 -0.13
N HIS A 112 -16.08 8.48 -1.00
CA HIS A 112 -15.61 9.84 -1.24
C HIS A 112 -16.62 10.53 -2.17
N PRO A 113 -17.40 11.51 -1.70
CA PRO A 113 -18.20 12.33 -2.58
C PRO A 113 -17.31 13.44 -3.13
N GLY A 114 -17.12 13.47 -4.44
CA GLY A 114 -16.76 14.68 -5.17
C GLY A 114 -15.27 14.92 -5.43
N LEU A 115 -14.83 14.55 -6.62
CA LEU A 115 -14.07 15.46 -7.48
C LEU A 115 -14.99 15.78 -8.66
N GLY A 116 -15.71 16.90 -8.52
CA GLY A 116 -16.38 17.61 -9.61
C GLY A 116 -15.56 18.83 -10.02
#